data_AF-A0A8H6HM30-F1
#
_entry.id   AF-A0A8H6HM30-F1
#
_cell.length_a   1.000
_cell.length_b   1.000
_cell.length_c   1.000
_cell.angle_alpha   90.00
_cell.angle_beta   90.00
_cell.angle_gamma   90.00
#
_symmetry.space_group_name_H-M   'P 1'
#
loop_
_entity.id
_entity.type
_entity.pdbx_description
1 polymer ?
#
loop_
_entity_poly.entity_id
_entity_poly.type
_entity_poly.pdbx_seq_one_letter_code
_entity_poly.pdbx_strand_id
1 'polypeptide(L)'
;EPDDEFDEIFGTGAEFANVHLPSDSVLDAREAGLMANFEEALGNIKLECCAACHEEGFEMKLIEGQCSSCRNDKCDPVKKWSTQNSTQPALEVPACLKGLTDIEEMLISRIKTYMQVRYTSG
;
A
#
# COMPACT_ATOMS: atom_id res chain seq x y z
N GLU A 1 54.67 5.26 -21.63
CA GLU A 1 54.42 6.62 -22.15
C GLU A 1 54.58 7.58 -20.99
N PRO A 2 55.10 8.79 -21.20
CA PRO A 2 55.50 9.66 -20.10
C PRO A 2 54.25 10.22 -19.41
N ASP A 3 54.27 10.22 -18.08
CA ASP A 3 53.32 10.96 -17.24
C ASP A 3 53.40 12.46 -17.63
N ASP A 4 52.24 13.09 -17.85
CA ASP A 4 52.15 14.48 -18.26
C ASP A 4 52.72 15.37 -17.14
N GLU A 5 53.56 16.36 -17.47
CA GLU A 5 54.15 17.29 -16.49
C GLU A 5 53.07 18.02 -15.67
N PHE A 6 51.87 18.16 -16.24
CA PHE A 6 50.72 18.73 -15.57
C PHE A 6 50.05 17.77 -14.57
N ASP A 7 50.23 16.45 -14.68
CA ASP A 7 49.69 15.46 -13.74
C ASP A 7 50.37 15.55 -12.36
N GLU A 8 51.65 15.93 -12.30
CA GLU A 8 52.36 16.17 -11.03
C GLU A 8 51.82 17.41 -10.29
N ILE A 9 51.31 18.39 -11.02
CA ILE A 9 50.87 19.69 -10.48
C ILE A 9 49.39 19.67 -10.10
N PHE A 10 48.54 19.07 -10.94
CA PHE A 10 47.09 19.11 -10.81
C PHE A 10 46.46 17.78 -10.41
N GLY A 11 47.26 16.70 -10.34
CA GLY A 11 46.75 15.34 -10.20
C GLY A 11 46.16 14.83 -11.51
N THR A 12 45.97 13.51 -11.60
CA THR A 12 45.46 12.83 -12.80
C THR A 12 43.97 13.07 -13.08
N GLY A 13 43.30 13.84 -12.22
CA GLY A 13 41.86 14.10 -12.29
C GLY A 13 40.98 12.86 -12.07
N ALA A 14 41.58 11.70 -11.76
CA ALA A 14 40.88 10.45 -11.52
C ALA A 14 39.96 10.53 -10.29
N GLU A 15 40.26 11.41 -9.32
CA GLU A 15 39.38 11.69 -8.19
C GLU A 15 38.02 12.30 -8.60
N PHE A 16 37.92 12.92 -9.78
CA PHE A 16 36.67 13.49 -10.31
C PHE A 16 35.89 12.53 -11.23
N ALA A 17 36.44 11.36 -11.53
CA ALA A 17 35.78 10.36 -12.37
C ALA A 17 34.65 9.60 -11.63
N ASN A 18 34.58 9.71 -10.30
CA ASN A 18 33.54 9.10 -9.47
C ASN A 18 32.49 10.12 -8.99
N VAL A 19 32.20 11.14 -9.80
CA VAL A 19 31.13 12.09 -9.49
C VAL A 19 29.80 11.51 -9.97
N HIS A 20 28.87 11.32 -9.04
CA HIS A 20 27.53 10.84 -9.34
C HIS A 20 26.79 11.88 -10.20
N LEU A 21 26.42 11.51 -11.42
CA LEU A 21 25.78 12.40 -12.40
C LEU A 21 24.25 12.39 -12.20
N PRO A 22 23.55 13.48 -12.56
CA PRO A 22 22.08 13.55 -12.47
C PRO A 22 21.32 12.50 -13.32
N SER A 23 22.01 11.89 -14.29
CA SER A 23 21.48 10.82 -15.15
C SER A 23 21.63 9.42 -14.56
N ASP A 24 22.42 9.28 -13.49
CA ASP A 24 22.56 8.00 -12.83
C ASP A 24 21.27 7.68 -12.06
N SER A 25 20.92 6.39 -12.00
CA SER A 25 19.79 5.95 -11.20
C SER A 25 19.96 6.44 -9.75
N VAL A 26 18.92 7.08 -9.21
CA VAL A 26 18.90 7.51 -7.80
C VAL A 26 19.03 6.31 -6.85
N LEU A 27 18.64 5.12 -7.31
CA LEU A 27 18.73 3.87 -6.57
C LEU A 27 19.92 3.05 -7.03
N ASP A 28 20.67 2.48 -6.09
CA ASP A 28 21.65 1.45 -6.39
C ASP A 28 20.95 0.14 -6.86
N ALA A 29 21.71 -0.81 -7.43
CA ALA A 29 21.14 -2.05 -7.96
C ALA A 29 20.43 -2.90 -6.89
N ARG A 30 20.88 -2.82 -5.63
CA ARG A 30 20.28 -3.54 -4.51
C ARG A 30 18.97 -2.86 -4.10
N GLU A 31 18.95 -1.54 -3.99
CA GLU A 31 17.77 -0.73 -3.67
C GLU A 31 16.69 -0.87 -4.74
N ALA A 32 17.07 -0.85 -6.03
CA ALA A 32 16.15 -1.11 -7.13
C ALA A 32 15.52 -2.50 -7.02
N GLY A 33 16.30 -3.52 -6.68
CA GLY A 33 15.78 -4.87 -6.43
C GLY A 33 14.83 -4.95 -5.23
N LEU A 34 15.13 -4.22 -4.15
CA LEU A 34 14.24 -4.14 -2.98
C LEU A 34 12.92 -3.42 -3.32
N MET A 35 12.96 -2.35 -4.11
CA MET A 35 11.77 -1.64 -4.57
C MET A 35 10.89 -2.51 -5.45
N ALA A 36 11.46 -3.25 -6.40
CA ALA A 36 10.71 -4.18 -7.23
C ALA A 36 10.02 -5.28 -6.41
N ASN A 37 10.73 -5.87 -5.44
CA ASN A 37 10.14 -6.87 -4.54
C ASN A 37 9.02 -6.28 -3.67
N PHE A 38 9.16 -5.03 -3.24
CA PHE A 38 8.13 -4.33 -2.46
C PHE A 38 6.88 -4.08 -3.30
N GLU A 39 7.03 -3.61 -4.55
CA GLU A 39 5.92 -3.43 -5.49
C GLU A 39 5.21 -4.75 -5.80
N GLU A 40 5.96 -5.83 -6.01
CA GLU A 40 5.40 -7.17 -6.19
C GLU A 40 4.62 -7.63 -4.95
N ALA A 41 5.20 -7.44 -3.76
CA ALA A 41 4.55 -7.79 -2.51
C ALA A 41 3.24 -6.99 -2.33
N LEU A 42 3.25 -5.69 -2.61
CA LEU A 42 2.05 -4.84 -2.58
C LEU A 42 1.00 -5.27 -3.59
N GLY A 43 1.39 -5.57 -4.84
CA GLY A 43 0.46 -6.03 -5.88
C GLY A 43 -0.20 -7.38 -5.56
N ASN A 44 0.46 -8.21 -4.75
CA ASN A 44 -0.09 -9.47 -4.26
C ASN A 44 -1.05 -9.31 -3.10
N ILE A 45 -1.10 -8.14 -2.44
CA ILE A 45 -2.07 -7.87 -1.39
C ILE A 45 -3.45 -7.71 -2.03
N LYS A 46 -4.36 -8.63 -1.73
CA LYS A 46 -5.76 -8.57 -2.16
C LYS A 46 -6.66 -8.29 -0.97
N LEU A 47 -7.63 -7.40 -1.17
CA LEU A 47 -8.72 -7.22 -0.24
C LEU A 47 -9.70 -8.39 -0.39
N GLU A 48 -10.05 -8.99 0.73
CA GLU A 48 -11.15 -9.95 0.82
C GLU A 48 -12.44 -9.18 1.08
N CYS A 49 -13.57 -9.62 0.51
CA CYS A 49 -14.87 -8.97 0.68
C CYS A 49 -15.86 -9.93 1.35
N CYS A 50 -16.46 -9.52 2.47
CA CYS A 50 -17.49 -10.29 3.15
C CYS A 50 -18.81 -10.23 2.38
N ALA A 51 -19.37 -11.38 1.99
CA ALA A 51 -20.64 -11.46 1.25
C ALA A 51 -21.86 -10.98 2.06
N ALA A 52 -21.78 -10.98 3.40
CA ALA A 52 -22.88 -10.58 4.27
C ALA A 52 -22.88 -9.08 4.58
N CYS A 53 -21.75 -8.52 5.02
CA CYS A 53 -21.66 -7.10 5.40
C CYS A 53 -21.03 -6.19 4.35
N HIS A 54 -20.48 -6.75 3.26
CA HIS A 54 -19.73 -6.04 2.23
C HIS A 54 -18.53 -5.24 2.75
N GLU A 55 -18.03 -5.58 3.94
CA GLU A 55 -16.77 -5.03 4.42
C GLU A 55 -15.63 -5.68 3.64
N GLU A 56 -14.71 -4.83 3.19
CA GLU A 56 -13.47 -5.22 2.52
C GLU A 56 -12.29 -4.99 3.45
N GLY A 57 -11.33 -5.91 3.42
CA GLY A 57 -10.15 -5.82 4.27
C GLY A 57 -9.07 -6.82 3.92
N PHE A 58 -7.87 -6.56 4.41
CA PHE A 58 -6.76 -7.50 4.32
C PHE A 58 -6.96 -8.63 5.32
N GLU A 59 -6.62 -9.86 4.91
CA GLU A 59 -6.61 -11.05 5.76
C GLU A 59 -7.89 -11.22 6.61
N MET A 60 -9.07 -11.01 6.02
CA MET A 60 -10.35 -11.11 6.74
C MET A 60 -10.65 -12.54 7.21
N LYS A 61 -9.95 -13.55 6.67
CA LYS A 61 -10.12 -14.97 7.01
C LYS A 61 -11.58 -15.37 6.84
N LEU A 62 -12.11 -15.06 5.66
CA LEU A 62 -13.47 -15.40 5.29
C LEU A 62 -13.65 -16.93 5.36
N ILE A 63 -14.72 -17.37 5.99
CA ILE A 63 -15.15 -18.77 6.00
C ILE A 63 -16.52 -18.76 5.35
N GLU A 64 -16.68 -19.53 4.26
CA GLU A 64 -17.91 -19.54 3.45
C GLU A 64 -18.35 -18.12 3.03
N GLY A 65 -17.37 -17.27 2.68
CA GLY A 65 -17.61 -15.89 2.25
C GLY A 65 -18.04 -14.92 3.36
N GLN A 66 -18.05 -15.34 4.63
CA GLN A 66 -18.44 -14.49 5.76
C GLN A 66 -17.25 -14.16 6.67
N CYS A 67 -17.18 -12.91 7.13
CA CYS A 67 -16.21 -12.48 8.14
C CYS A 67 -16.57 -13.01 9.53
N SER A 68 -15.60 -12.99 10.46
CA SER A 68 -15.81 -13.47 11.84
C SER A 68 -16.99 -12.80 12.55
N SER A 69 -17.16 -11.49 12.36
CA SER A 69 -18.27 -10.73 12.96
C SER A 69 -19.63 -11.21 12.45
N CYS A 70 -19.79 -11.43 11.15
CA CYS A 70 -21.04 -11.92 10.57
C CYS A 70 -21.36 -13.37 10.96
N ARG A 71 -20.33 -14.20 11.15
CA ARG A 71 -20.51 -15.58 11.61
C ARG A 71 -20.93 -15.66 13.08
N ASN A 72 -20.42 -14.74 13.90
CA ASN A 72 -20.72 -14.67 15.33
C ASN A 72 -22.00 -13.88 15.65
N ASP A 73 -22.69 -13.37 14.64
CA ASP A 73 -23.98 -12.71 14.81
C ASP A 73 -25.03 -13.72 15.30
N LYS A 74 -25.63 -13.45 16.45
CA LYS A 74 -26.60 -14.34 17.12
C LYS A 74 -27.95 -14.41 16.41
N CYS A 75 -28.19 -13.54 15.42
CA CYS A 75 -29.40 -13.58 14.58
C CYS A 75 -30.71 -13.42 15.38
N ASP A 76 -30.79 -12.49 16.32
CA ASP A 76 -31.98 -12.31 17.16
C ASP A 76 -32.46 -10.84 17.15
N PRO A 77 -33.62 -10.50 16.54
CA PRO A 77 -34.55 -11.39 15.81
C PRO A 77 -34.11 -11.72 14.37
N VAL A 78 -33.19 -10.95 13.80
CA VAL A 78 -32.64 -11.14 12.44
C VAL A 78 -31.16 -10.81 12.43
N LYS A 79 -30.41 -11.31 11.43
CA LYS A 79 -28.99 -10.92 11.24
C LYS A 79 -28.89 -9.43 10.96
N LYS A 80 -27.89 -8.78 11.56
CA LYS A 80 -27.62 -7.35 11.41
C LYS A 80 -27.44 -6.93 9.96
N TRP A 81 -26.73 -7.70 9.15
CA TRP A 81 -26.47 -7.37 7.74
C TRP A 81 -27.32 -8.18 6.77
N SER A 82 -28.42 -8.75 7.23
CA SER A 82 -29.37 -9.40 6.31
C SER A 82 -30.19 -8.38 5.53
N THR A 83 -30.66 -8.79 4.35
CA THR A 83 -31.64 -8.04 3.56
C THR A 83 -32.91 -7.69 4.36
N GLN A 84 -33.29 -8.53 5.33
CA GLN A 84 -34.43 -8.30 6.21
C GLN A 84 -34.24 -7.09 7.14
N ASN A 85 -33.01 -6.80 7.58
CA ASN A 85 -32.74 -5.68 8.47
C ASN A 85 -32.67 -4.33 7.73
N SER A 86 -32.64 -4.32 6.39
CA SER A 86 -32.55 -3.10 5.56
C SER A 86 -31.39 -2.15 5.92
N THR A 87 -30.40 -2.61 6.69
CA THR A 87 -29.20 -1.84 7.04
C THR A 87 -27.99 -2.23 6.20
N GLN A 88 -28.17 -3.13 5.24
CA GLN A 88 -27.12 -3.53 4.32
C GLN A 88 -26.73 -2.31 3.48
N PRO A 89 -25.46 -1.85 3.50
CA PRO A 89 -25.04 -0.74 2.67
C PRO A 89 -25.36 -1.09 1.22
N ALA A 90 -25.98 -0.16 0.50
CA ALA A 90 -26.29 -0.39 -0.90
C ALA A 90 -24.99 -0.70 -1.65
N LEU A 91 -24.94 -1.86 -2.33
CA LEU A 91 -23.86 -2.22 -3.24
C LEU A 91 -23.73 -1.20 -4.38
N GLU A 92 -24.81 -0.49 -4.68
CA GLU A 92 -24.81 0.57 -5.67
C GLU A 92 -24.10 1.81 -5.15
N VAL A 93 -22.86 1.99 -5.63
CA VAL A 93 -22.15 3.26 -5.52
C VAL A 93 -22.89 4.31 -6.37
N PRO A 94 -23.30 5.46 -5.80
CA PRO A 94 -23.91 6.57 -6.55
C PRO A 94 -23.05 7.00 -7.74
N ALA A 95 -23.69 7.41 -8.85
CA ALA A 95 -22.96 7.79 -10.07
C ALA A 95 -21.92 8.89 -9.86
N CYS A 96 -22.17 9.83 -8.93
CA CYS A 96 -21.22 10.89 -8.58
C CYS A 96 -19.99 10.41 -7.79
N LEU A 97 -20.00 9.17 -7.30
CA LEU A 97 -18.90 8.53 -6.57
C LEU A 97 -18.21 7.44 -7.41
N LYS A 98 -18.53 7.34 -8.71
CA LYS A 98 -17.87 6.40 -9.64
C LYS A 98 -16.73 7.10 -10.38
N GLY A 99 -15.62 6.40 -10.56
CA GLY A 99 -14.49 6.89 -11.38
C GLY A 99 -13.68 8.00 -10.71
N LEU A 100 -13.67 8.04 -9.39
CA LEU A 100 -12.81 8.92 -8.61
C LEU A 100 -11.35 8.51 -8.79
N THR A 101 -10.45 9.49 -8.75
CA THR A 101 -9.00 9.23 -8.65
C THR A 101 -8.65 8.64 -7.28
N ASP A 102 -7.53 7.94 -7.17
CA ASP A 102 -7.05 7.38 -5.89
C ASP A 102 -7.06 8.43 -4.75
N ILE A 103 -6.69 9.67 -5.06
CA ILE A 103 -6.69 10.78 -4.09
C ILE A 103 -8.12 11.16 -3.67
N GLU A 104 -9.06 11.25 -4.62
CA GLU A 104 -10.46 11.58 -4.33
C GLU A 104 -11.14 10.46 -3.56
N GLU A 105 -10.84 9.20 -3.89
CA GLU A 105 -11.29 8.04 -3.11
C GLU A 105 -10.73 8.09 -1.69
N MET A 106 -9.45 8.41 -1.50
CA MET A 106 -8.84 8.56 -0.17
C MET A 106 -9.48 9.67 0.66
N LEU A 107 -9.91 10.77 0.04
CA LEU A 107 -10.58 11.89 0.74
C LEU A 107 -11.99 11.54 1.23
N ILE A 108 -12.70 10.67 0.52
CA ILE A 108 -14.08 10.28 0.82
C ILE A 108 -14.14 8.94 1.58
N SER A 109 -13.10 8.12 1.47
CA SER A 109 -12.97 6.84 2.15
C SER A 109 -13.10 7.04 3.66
N ARG A 110 -13.86 6.15 4.29
CA ARG A 110 -13.84 6.00 5.75
C ARG A 110 -12.45 5.53 6.13
N ILE A 111 -11.54 6.47 6.38
CA ILE A 111 -10.18 6.19 6.80
C ILE A 111 -10.28 5.26 8.03
N LYS A 112 -9.91 3.98 7.86
CA LYS A 112 -9.73 3.07 8.98
C LYS A 112 -8.40 3.46 9.62
N THR A 113 -8.44 4.49 10.45
CA THR A 113 -7.24 5.03 11.09
C THR A 113 -6.64 3.94 11.98
N TYR A 114 -5.52 3.36 11.56
CA TYR A 114 -4.76 2.42 12.38
C TYR A 114 -3.64 3.20 13.08
N MET A 115 -3.79 3.42 14.39
CA MET A 115 -2.73 4.03 15.19
C MET A 115 -1.87 2.93 15.81
N GLN A 116 -0.61 2.84 15.40
CA GLN A 116 0.37 1.98 16.08
C GLN A 116 1.17 2.83 17.08
N VAL A 117 0.90 2.67 18.38
CA VAL A 117 1.69 3.31 19.44
C VAL A 117 2.91 2.46 19.73
N ARG A 118 4.11 3.04 19.65
CA ARG A 118 5.37 2.41 20.08
C ARG A 118 5.93 3.18 21.26
N TYR A 119 6.21 2.47 22.36
CA TYR A 119 6.94 3.02 23.49
C TYR A 119 8.44 2.87 23.22
N THR A 120 9.17 3.98 23.23
CA THR A 120 10.63 3.98 23.24
C THR A 120 11.09 4.43 24.62
N SER A 121 11.71 3.52 25.39
CA SER A 121 12.47 3.92 26.57
C SER A 121 13.75 4.61 26.11
N GLY A 122 13.98 5.83 26.60
CA GLY A 122 15.27 6.52 26.51
C GLY A 122 16.27 5.99 27.52
#